data_AF-A0A2V7JAJ3-F1
#
_entry.id   AF-A0A2V7JAJ3-F1
#
_cell.length_a   1.000
_cell.length_b   1.000
_cell.length_c   1.000
_cell.angle_alpha   90.00
_cell.angle_beta   90.00
_cell.angle_gamma   90.00
#
_symmetry.space_group_name_H-M   'P 1'
#
loop_
_entity.id
_entity.type
_entity.pdbx_description
1 polymer ?
#
loop_
_entity_poly.entity_id
_entity_poly.type
_entity_poly.pdbx_seq_one_letter_code
_entity_poly.pdbx_strand_id
1 'polypeptide(L)'
;RAPLKRRYSATELTLTRVAEPLAGLARRSGGRDRRPVVELAWRALVRCQFHDAIAGCTSDAVARAVDERLASVEALAAEVVRGSVHDLVRHDPDVARERAAAAGPTLVVWNAAARPRRGVMIADVTLFRRDVPVGPPGPPGPPGLPGLPAAGDRAPREGEGFRPFELVSGDGRPVPVQLLDRRIGAERLDAPRHYPDQDEVDHVRIAFRAPTVPG
;
A
#
# COMPACT_ATOMS: atom_id res chain seq x y z
N ARG A 1 7.14 -29.77 -4.58
CA ARG A 1 7.36 -28.43 -3.98
C ARG A 1 6.06 -27.81 -3.44
N ALA A 2 5.64 -28.15 -2.21
CA ALA A 2 4.40 -27.61 -1.63
C ALA A 2 4.39 -26.07 -1.42
N PRO A 3 5.50 -25.41 -1.04
CA PRO A 3 5.53 -23.95 -0.89
C PRO A 3 5.23 -23.20 -2.20
N LEU A 4 5.73 -23.69 -3.33
CA LEU A 4 5.46 -23.12 -4.66
C LEU A 4 3.96 -23.06 -4.95
N LYS A 5 3.24 -24.17 -4.76
CA LYS A 5 1.80 -24.25 -5.01
C LYS A 5 1.02 -23.28 -4.11
N ARG A 6 1.41 -23.18 -2.83
CA ARG A 6 0.78 -22.24 -1.88
C ARG A 6 0.99 -20.79 -2.30
N ARG A 7 2.23 -20.43 -2.66
CA ARG A 7 2.57 -19.08 -3.13
C ARG A 7 1.79 -18.75 -4.40
N TYR A 8 1.84 -19.63 -5.40
CA TYR A 8 1.08 -19.51 -6.64
C TYR A 8 -0.41 -19.24 -6.39
N SER A 9 -1.08 -20.09 -5.58
CA SER A 9 -2.50 -19.94 -5.27
C SER A 9 -2.80 -18.63 -4.53
N ALA A 10 -1.92 -18.18 -3.64
CA ALA A 10 -2.08 -16.89 -2.96
C ALA A 10 -1.95 -15.71 -3.94
N THR A 11 -0.99 -15.76 -4.86
CA THR A 11 -0.79 -14.75 -5.91
C THR A 11 -1.99 -14.71 -6.86
N GLU A 12 -2.51 -15.85 -7.29
CA GLU A 12 -3.69 -15.97 -8.14
C GLU A 12 -4.95 -15.40 -7.47
N LEU A 13 -5.15 -15.70 -6.17
CA LEU A 13 -6.23 -15.12 -5.39
C LEU A 13 -6.07 -13.60 -5.23
N THR A 14 -4.84 -13.10 -5.08
CA THR A 14 -4.58 -11.66 -4.99
C THR A 14 -4.97 -10.96 -6.30
N LEU A 15 -4.64 -11.53 -7.46
CA LEU A 15 -5.09 -10.96 -8.74
C LEU A 15 -6.61 -11.01 -8.88
N THR A 16 -7.21 -12.19 -8.75
CA THR A 16 -8.64 -12.44 -9.05
C THR A 16 -9.61 -11.82 -8.04
N ARG A 17 -9.22 -11.70 -6.77
CA ARG A 17 -10.11 -11.28 -5.67
C ARG A 17 -9.80 -9.91 -5.09
N VAL A 18 -8.64 -9.33 -5.44
CA VAL A 18 -8.21 -8.04 -4.90
C VAL A 18 -7.84 -7.07 -6.01
N ALA A 19 -6.80 -7.37 -6.80
CA ALA A 19 -6.28 -6.44 -7.80
C ALA A 19 -7.29 -6.14 -8.92
N GLU A 20 -7.88 -7.16 -9.54
CA GLU A 20 -8.84 -6.97 -10.64
C GLU A 20 -10.12 -6.26 -10.20
N PRO A 21 -10.81 -6.66 -9.10
CA PRO A 21 -12.00 -5.95 -8.67
C PRO A 21 -11.73 -4.48 -8.33
N LEU A 22 -10.65 -4.20 -7.58
CA LEU A 22 -10.29 -2.83 -7.21
C LEU A 22 -9.92 -2.00 -8.45
N ALA A 23 -9.19 -2.56 -9.41
CA ALA A 23 -8.89 -1.89 -10.68
C ALA A 23 -10.15 -1.58 -11.49
N GLY A 24 -11.08 -2.54 -11.57
CA GLY A 24 -12.36 -2.35 -12.25
C GLY A 24 -13.20 -1.26 -11.59
N LEU A 25 -13.32 -1.26 -10.26
CA LEU A 25 -14.04 -0.24 -9.49
C LEU A 25 -13.39 1.13 -9.65
N ALA A 26 -12.07 1.23 -9.46
CA ALA A 26 -11.34 2.49 -9.60
C ALA A 26 -11.56 3.11 -11.00
N ARG A 27 -11.45 2.30 -12.06
CA ARG A 27 -11.72 2.76 -13.43
C ARG A 27 -13.16 3.23 -13.62
N ARG A 28 -14.14 2.50 -13.08
CA ARG A 28 -15.56 2.90 -13.14
C ARG A 28 -15.82 4.21 -12.39
N SER A 29 -15.04 4.50 -11.35
CA SER A 29 -15.08 5.74 -10.58
C SER A 29 -14.29 6.89 -11.20
N GLY A 30 -13.77 6.74 -12.43
CA GLY A 30 -12.99 7.76 -13.13
C GLY A 30 -11.48 7.73 -12.86
N GLY A 31 -11.00 6.73 -12.12
CA GLY A 31 -9.57 6.48 -11.88
C GLY A 31 -8.84 5.95 -13.11
N ARG A 32 -7.52 5.77 -12.97
CA ARG A 32 -6.63 5.35 -14.07
C ARG A 32 -6.94 3.93 -14.54
N ASP A 33 -6.80 3.71 -15.85
CA ASP A 33 -6.92 2.39 -16.46
C ASP A 33 -5.66 1.55 -16.19
N ARG A 34 -5.82 0.50 -15.38
CA ARG A 34 -4.73 -0.42 -15.00
C ARG A 34 -4.78 -1.76 -15.72
N ARG A 35 -5.68 -1.93 -16.71
CA ARG A 35 -5.79 -3.17 -17.49
C ARG A 35 -4.45 -3.65 -18.07
N PRO A 36 -3.58 -2.80 -18.66
CA PRO A 36 -2.31 -3.28 -19.20
C PRO A 36 -1.39 -3.90 -18.14
N VAL A 37 -1.37 -3.35 -16.93
CA VAL A 37 -0.54 -3.85 -15.81
C VAL A 37 -1.10 -5.18 -15.29
N VAL A 38 -2.43 -5.27 -15.16
CA VAL A 38 -3.12 -6.52 -14.80
C VAL A 38 -2.87 -7.61 -15.84
N GLU A 39 -2.95 -7.29 -17.14
CA GLU A 39 -2.67 -8.24 -18.22
C GLU A 39 -1.21 -8.71 -18.18
N LEU A 40 -0.26 -7.80 -17.95
CA LEU A 40 1.15 -8.16 -17.77
C LEU A 40 1.35 -9.13 -16.59
N ALA A 41 0.68 -8.87 -15.47
CA ALA A 41 0.72 -9.74 -14.29
C ALA A 41 0.17 -11.14 -14.60
N TRP A 42 -0.97 -11.24 -15.32
CA TRP A 42 -1.52 -12.53 -15.75
C TRP A 42 -0.61 -13.27 -16.71
N ARG A 43 -0.07 -12.59 -17.73
CA ARG A 43 0.90 -13.20 -18.66
C ARG A 43 2.11 -13.74 -17.91
N ALA A 44 2.57 -13.08 -16.85
CA ALA A 44 3.62 -13.58 -15.97
C ALA A 44 3.14 -14.79 -15.15
N LEU A 45 1.97 -14.72 -14.50
CA LEU A 45 1.45 -15.81 -13.66
C LEU A 45 1.17 -17.10 -14.45
N VAL A 46 0.54 -17.01 -15.63
CA VAL A 46 0.21 -18.17 -16.47
C VAL A 46 1.46 -18.93 -16.90
N ARG A 47 2.58 -18.24 -17.11
CA ARG A 47 3.87 -18.89 -17.41
C ARG A 47 4.42 -19.73 -16.25
N CYS A 48 3.85 -19.62 -15.05
CA CYS A 48 4.17 -20.50 -13.91
C CYS A 48 3.30 -21.78 -13.87
N GLN A 49 2.26 -21.88 -14.72
CA GLN A 49 1.27 -22.98 -14.68
C GLN A 49 1.62 -24.18 -15.57
N PHE A 50 2.72 -24.14 -16.33
CA PHE A 50 3.13 -25.30 -17.13
C PHE A 50 3.24 -26.53 -16.23
N HIS A 51 2.71 -27.67 -16.68
CA HIS A 51 2.51 -28.84 -15.83
C HIS A 51 3.78 -29.27 -15.10
N ASP A 52 4.94 -29.27 -15.78
CA ASP A 52 6.23 -29.59 -15.14
C ASP A 52 6.60 -28.57 -14.05
N ALA A 53 6.43 -27.28 -14.33
CA ALA A 53 6.77 -26.20 -13.42
C ALA A 53 5.88 -26.23 -12.16
N ILE A 54 4.57 -26.29 -12.32
CA ILE A 54 3.62 -26.25 -11.19
C ILE A 54 3.55 -27.58 -10.43
N ALA A 55 3.79 -28.72 -11.08
CA ALA A 55 4.00 -29.99 -10.39
C ALA A 55 5.29 -29.97 -9.56
N GLY A 56 6.27 -29.15 -9.96
CA GLY A 56 7.59 -29.06 -9.36
C GLY A 56 8.51 -30.19 -9.81
N CYS A 57 8.31 -30.69 -11.03
CA CYS A 57 9.07 -31.75 -11.69
C CYS A 57 10.15 -31.17 -12.63
N THR A 58 10.66 -29.98 -12.31
CA THR A 58 11.68 -29.26 -13.09
C THR A 58 12.99 -29.15 -12.33
N SER A 59 14.06 -28.76 -13.03
CA SER A 59 15.34 -28.46 -12.40
C SER A 59 15.24 -27.27 -11.43
N ASP A 60 16.21 -27.16 -10.52
CA ASP A 60 16.30 -26.04 -9.59
C ASP A 60 16.40 -24.68 -10.29
N ALA A 61 17.05 -24.63 -11.46
CA ALA A 61 17.16 -23.41 -12.25
C ALA A 61 15.77 -22.93 -12.72
N VAL A 62 14.94 -23.84 -13.21
CA VAL A 62 13.56 -23.50 -13.63
C VAL A 62 12.72 -23.11 -12.42
N ALA A 63 12.87 -23.80 -11.29
CA ALA A 63 12.14 -23.46 -10.07
C ALA A 63 12.47 -22.04 -9.57
N ARG A 64 13.74 -21.64 -9.57
CA ARG A 64 14.16 -20.26 -9.24
C ARG A 64 13.54 -19.23 -10.18
N ALA A 65 13.53 -19.51 -11.49
CA ALA A 65 12.91 -18.62 -12.47
C ALA A 65 11.39 -18.47 -12.26
N VAL A 66 10.71 -19.52 -11.79
CA VAL A 66 9.29 -19.45 -11.39
C VAL A 66 9.12 -18.57 -10.15
N ASP A 67 10.00 -18.68 -9.15
CA ASP A 67 9.96 -17.86 -7.94
C ASP A 67 10.17 -16.36 -8.23
N GLU A 68 11.09 -16.02 -9.12
CA GLU A 68 11.32 -14.64 -9.59
C GLU A 68 10.11 -14.09 -10.36
N ARG A 69 9.49 -14.95 -11.18
CA ARG A 69 8.29 -14.59 -11.92
C ARG A 69 7.10 -14.35 -10.98
N LEU A 70 6.91 -15.18 -9.96
CA LEU A 70 5.91 -14.96 -8.92
C LEU A 70 6.17 -13.66 -8.14
N ALA A 71 7.42 -13.36 -7.79
CA ALA A 71 7.78 -12.10 -7.14
C ALA A 71 7.41 -10.89 -8.01
N SER A 72 7.62 -10.99 -9.33
CA SER A 72 7.22 -9.95 -10.28
C SER A 72 5.69 -9.78 -10.33
N VAL A 73 4.92 -10.87 -10.32
CA VAL A 73 3.46 -10.83 -10.28
C VAL A 73 2.95 -10.19 -8.99
N GLU A 74 3.54 -10.56 -7.84
CA GLU A 74 3.21 -9.99 -6.52
C GLU A 74 3.45 -8.48 -6.48
N ALA A 75 4.58 -8.00 -7.04
CA ALA A 75 4.89 -6.59 -7.13
C ALA A 75 3.90 -5.82 -8.03
N LEU A 76 3.57 -6.38 -9.21
CA LEU A 76 2.57 -5.78 -10.12
C LEU A 76 1.19 -5.74 -9.46
N ALA A 77 0.78 -6.80 -8.77
CA ALA A 77 -0.49 -6.85 -8.05
C ALA A 77 -0.54 -5.81 -6.93
N ALA A 78 0.53 -5.68 -6.14
CA ALA A 78 0.62 -4.68 -5.08
C ALA A 78 0.51 -3.24 -5.62
N GLU A 79 1.15 -2.95 -6.75
CA GLU A 79 1.04 -1.64 -7.42
C GLU A 79 -0.38 -1.36 -7.89
N VAL A 80 -1.02 -2.34 -8.54
CA VAL A 80 -2.41 -2.21 -8.99
C VAL A 80 -3.33 -1.95 -7.80
N VAL A 81 -3.21 -2.73 -6.74
CA VAL A 81 -4.02 -2.58 -5.52
C VAL A 81 -3.82 -1.20 -4.90
N ARG A 82 -2.57 -0.78 -4.66
CA ARG A 82 -2.26 0.53 -4.05
C ARG A 82 -2.84 1.67 -4.87
N GLY A 83 -2.55 1.69 -6.18
CA GLY A 83 -3.05 2.74 -7.06
C GLY A 83 -4.58 2.75 -7.15
N SER A 84 -5.22 1.58 -7.21
CA SER A 84 -6.69 1.49 -7.25
C SER A 84 -7.35 1.97 -5.95
N VAL A 85 -6.78 1.63 -4.80
CA VAL A 85 -7.26 2.12 -3.51
C VAL A 85 -7.10 3.64 -3.45
N HIS A 86 -5.94 4.18 -3.83
CA HIS A 86 -5.71 5.63 -3.88
C HIS A 86 -6.77 6.35 -4.74
N ASP A 87 -7.02 5.87 -5.96
CA ASP A 87 -8.03 6.45 -6.84
C ASP A 87 -9.45 6.36 -6.22
N LEU A 88 -9.79 5.23 -5.57
CA LEU A 88 -11.11 5.01 -4.95
C LEU A 88 -11.37 5.92 -3.76
N VAL A 89 -10.36 6.19 -2.94
CA VAL A 89 -10.48 7.12 -1.80
C VAL A 89 -10.09 8.55 -2.16
N ARG A 90 -9.85 8.84 -3.45
CA ARG A 90 -9.43 10.16 -3.95
C ARG A 90 -8.17 10.68 -3.28
N HIS A 91 -7.26 9.78 -2.93
CA HIS A 91 -5.97 10.10 -2.38
C HIS A 91 -4.95 10.30 -3.51
N ASP A 92 -4.44 11.52 -3.65
CA ASP A 92 -3.34 11.85 -4.54
C ASP A 92 -2.06 12.03 -3.70
N PRO A 93 -1.03 11.19 -3.89
CA PRO A 93 0.24 11.30 -3.17
C PRO A 93 0.94 12.65 -3.33
N ASP A 94 0.85 13.29 -4.51
CA ASP A 94 1.48 14.60 -4.73
C ASP A 94 0.76 15.68 -3.90
N VAL A 95 -0.58 15.68 -3.92
CA VAL A 95 -1.38 16.63 -3.10
C VAL A 95 -1.20 16.35 -1.62
N ALA A 96 -1.15 15.08 -1.21
CA ALA A 96 -0.88 14.69 0.17
C ALA A 96 0.50 15.17 0.62
N ARG A 97 1.50 15.13 -0.28
CA ARG A 97 2.85 15.67 -0.01
C ARG A 97 2.85 17.18 0.14
N GLU A 98 2.08 17.90 -0.66
CA GLU A 98 1.95 19.36 -0.58
C GLU A 98 1.16 19.82 0.65
N ARG A 99 0.16 19.03 1.08
CA ARG A 99 -0.79 19.37 2.16
C ARG A 99 -0.73 18.38 3.31
N ALA A 100 0.48 17.95 3.68
CA ALA A 100 0.66 16.85 4.63
C ALA A 100 0.01 17.09 6.01
N ALA A 101 -0.05 18.34 6.48
CA ALA A 101 -0.70 18.68 7.75
C ALA A 101 -2.24 18.52 7.74
N ALA A 102 -2.87 18.45 6.55
CA ALA A 102 -4.31 18.31 6.39
C ALA A 102 -4.76 16.86 6.09
N ALA A 103 -3.82 15.95 5.84
CA ALA A 103 -4.13 14.57 5.52
C ALA A 103 -4.39 13.77 6.80
N GLY A 104 -5.65 13.38 7.02
CA GLY A 104 -6.01 12.46 8.10
C GLY A 104 -5.67 11.01 7.74
N PRO A 105 -5.04 10.23 8.65
CA PRO A 105 -4.77 8.82 8.40
C PRO A 105 -6.09 8.07 8.18
N THR A 106 -6.18 7.32 7.08
CA THR A 106 -7.41 6.63 6.67
C THR A 106 -7.13 5.14 6.49
N LEU A 107 -7.90 4.30 7.18
CA LEU A 107 -7.87 2.86 7.02
C LEU A 107 -9.00 2.41 6.08
N VAL A 108 -8.65 1.75 4.98
CA VAL A 108 -9.60 1.20 4.01
C VAL A 108 -9.73 -0.30 4.21
N VAL A 109 -10.97 -0.79 4.31
CA VAL A 109 -11.26 -2.22 4.46
C VAL A 109 -11.90 -2.75 3.18
N TRP A 110 -11.31 -3.79 2.60
CA TRP A 110 -11.82 -4.49 1.43
C TRP A 110 -12.26 -5.92 1.79
N ASN A 111 -13.45 -6.32 1.35
CA ASN A 111 -13.92 -7.70 1.45
C ASN A 111 -13.81 -8.39 0.09
N ALA A 112 -12.81 -9.26 -0.04
CA ALA A 112 -12.54 -9.99 -1.27
C ALA A 112 -13.50 -11.17 -1.55
N ALA A 113 -14.49 -11.41 -0.67
CA ALA A 113 -15.45 -12.50 -0.82
C ALA A 113 -16.80 -11.97 -1.29
N ALA A 114 -17.46 -12.70 -2.20
CA ALA A 114 -18.80 -12.38 -2.74
C ALA A 114 -19.96 -12.61 -1.72
N ARG A 115 -19.68 -12.43 -0.43
CA ARG A 115 -20.66 -12.53 0.66
C ARG A 115 -20.27 -11.53 1.76
N PRO A 116 -21.23 -11.00 2.54
CA PRO A 116 -20.90 -10.13 3.66
C PRO A 116 -19.96 -10.80 4.66
N ARG A 117 -18.96 -10.06 5.13
CA ARG A 117 -18.05 -10.53 6.19
C ARG A 117 -18.01 -9.54 7.35
N ARG A 118 -17.89 -10.07 8.55
CA ARG A 118 -17.67 -9.34 9.80
C ARG A 118 -16.69 -10.13 10.68
N GLY A 119 -16.04 -9.47 11.63
CA GLY A 119 -15.16 -10.14 12.57
C GLY A 119 -14.08 -9.23 13.13
N VAL A 120 -13.12 -9.82 13.83
CA VAL A 120 -11.91 -9.12 14.26
C VAL A 120 -10.94 -9.06 13.09
N MET A 121 -10.48 -7.85 12.76
CA MET A 121 -9.40 -7.61 11.80
C MET A 121 -8.16 -7.13 12.54
N ILE A 122 -7.01 -7.52 12.02
CA ILE A 122 -5.71 -7.02 12.46
C ILE A 122 -5.16 -6.15 11.33
N ALA A 123 -4.73 -4.94 11.67
CA ALA A 123 -4.10 -4.01 10.74
C ALA A 123 -2.82 -3.45 11.35
N ASP A 124 -1.83 -3.21 10.51
CA ASP A 124 -0.65 -2.43 10.84
C ASP A 124 -0.89 -1.01 10.30
N VAL A 125 -0.85 -0.01 11.18
CA VAL A 125 -0.98 1.42 10.80
C VAL A 125 0.28 2.18 11.22
N THR A 126 0.56 3.27 10.52
CA THR A 126 1.70 4.15 10.84
C THR A 126 1.21 5.47 11.40
N LEU A 127 1.91 5.97 12.42
CA LEU A 127 1.68 7.28 13.02
C LEU A 127 2.97 8.08 12.91
N PHE A 128 2.88 9.23 12.24
CA PHE A 128 4.02 10.10 11.95
C PHE A 128 4.67 10.65 13.23
N ARG A 129 6.00 10.51 13.35
CA ARG A 129 6.80 11.10 14.44
C ARG A 129 7.63 12.27 13.97
N ARG A 130 8.37 12.12 12.87
CA ARG A 130 9.18 13.20 12.29
C ARG A 130 9.69 12.84 10.90
N ASP A 131 10.02 13.86 10.13
CA ASP A 131 10.75 13.68 8.88
C ASP A 131 12.19 13.25 9.20
N VAL A 132 12.70 12.26 8.47
CA VAL A 132 14.11 11.86 8.46
C VAL A 132 14.76 12.53 7.25
N PRO A 133 15.68 13.50 7.47
CA PRO A 133 16.36 14.16 6.36
C PRO A 133 17.09 13.14 5.48
N VAL A 134 16.71 13.07 4.20
CA VAL A 134 17.36 12.24 3.19
C VAL A 134 18.06 13.11 2.14
N GLY A 135 19.35 12.86 1.94
CA GLY A 135 20.20 13.65 1.04
C GLY A 135 20.96 14.78 1.75
N PRO A 136 21.92 15.42 1.06
CA PRO A 136 22.62 16.59 1.58
C PRO A 136 21.64 17.76 1.77
N PRO A 137 21.86 18.64 2.76
CA PRO A 137 21.05 19.85 2.90
C PRO A 137 21.04 20.61 1.57
N GLY A 138 19.86 21.02 1.12
CA GLY A 138 19.73 21.80 -0.11
C GLY A 138 20.59 23.07 -0.03
N PRO A 139 21.11 23.58 -1.16
CA PRO A 139 21.82 24.85 -1.15
C PRO A 139 20.89 25.95 -0.60
N PRO A 140 21.41 26.91 0.16
CA PRO A 140 20.62 28.05 0.61
C PRO A 140 19.96 28.70 -0.61
N GLY A 141 18.66 29.03 -0.48
CA GLY A 141 17.92 29.72 -1.53
C GLY A 141 18.65 31.01 -1.95
N PRO A 142 18.56 31.42 -3.23
CA PRO A 142 19.18 32.66 -3.67
C PRO A 142 18.66 33.83 -2.82
N PRO A 143 19.54 34.69 -2.26
CA PRO A 143 19.10 35.83 -1.47
C PRO A 143 18.27 36.77 -2.36
N GLY A 144 17.00 36.99 -1.99
CA GLY A 144 16.18 38.06 -2.55
C GLY A 144 15.15 37.70 -3.63
N LEU A 145 14.88 36.42 -3.91
CA LEU A 145 13.74 36.02 -4.75
C LEU A 145 12.57 35.51 -3.87
N PRO A 146 11.58 36.36 -3.52
CA PRO A 146 10.40 35.91 -2.82
C PRO A 146 9.56 34.97 -3.70
N GLY A 147 9.26 33.75 -3.21
CA GLY A 147 8.16 32.94 -3.73
C GLY A 147 8.48 31.56 -4.30
N LEU A 148 9.73 31.10 -4.33
CA LEU A 148 10.06 29.70 -4.66
C LEU A 148 10.74 29.04 -3.46
N PRO A 149 10.06 28.13 -2.73
CA PRO A 149 10.70 27.39 -1.66
C PRO A 149 11.82 26.54 -2.26
N ALA A 150 13.06 26.77 -1.82
CA ALA A 150 14.16 25.89 -2.16
C ALA A 150 13.85 24.48 -1.63
N ALA A 151 14.27 23.43 -2.34
CA ALA A 151 14.14 22.06 -1.87
C ALA A 151 14.80 21.82 -0.47
N GLY A 152 15.64 22.75 0.00
CA GLY A 152 16.27 22.75 1.32
C GLY A 152 15.58 23.61 2.40
N ASP A 153 14.50 24.34 2.10
CA ASP A 153 13.83 25.23 3.08
C ASP A 153 12.71 24.54 3.89
N ARG A 154 12.42 23.27 3.63
CA ARG A 154 11.51 22.52 4.51
C ARG A 154 12.26 22.09 5.77
N ALA A 155 12.04 22.83 6.84
CA ALA A 155 12.34 22.36 8.18
C ALA A 155 11.67 20.99 8.39
N PRO A 156 12.41 19.97 8.87
CA PRO A 156 11.85 18.67 9.19
C PRO A 156 10.62 18.84 10.08
N ARG A 157 9.49 18.24 9.69
CA ARG A 157 8.29 18.26 10.51
C ARG A 157 8.46 17.35 11.71
N GLU A 158 7.83 17.73 12.81
CA GLU A 158 7.65 16.88 13.97
C GLU A 158 6.16 16.57 14.13
N GLY A 159 5.88 15.36 14.57
CA GLY A 159 4.56 14.83 14.87
C GLY A 159 4.53 14.25 16.27
N GLU A 160 3.32 14.01 16.77
CA GLU A 160 3.13 13.53 18.13
C GLU A 160 3.52 12.05 18.30
N GLY A 161 3.64 11.30 17.20
CA GLY A 161 3.76 9.86 17.20
C GLY A 161 2.52 9.18 17.76
N PHE A 162 2.71 8.03 18.40
CA PHE A 162 1.60 7.29 19.02
C PHE A 162 1.02 8.02 20.23
N ARG A 163 -0.28 8.27 20.15
CA ARG A 163 -1.20 8.49 21.27
C ARG A 163 -2.34 7.48 21.18
N PRO A 164 -2.99 7.10 22.29
CA PRO A 164 -4.21 6.30 22.24
C PRO A 164 -5.23 6.95 21.28
N PHE A 165 -5.75 6.16 20.36
CA PHE A 165 -6.71 6.61 19.35
C PHE A 165 -7.82 5.56 19.19
N GLU A 166 -8.90 5.98 18.55
CA GLU A 166 -9.94 5.08 18.07
C GLU A 166 -10.10 5.25 16.55
N LEU A 167 -10.63 4.24 15.88
CA LEU A 167 -11.05 4.39 14.50
C LEU A 167 -12.43 5.05 14.49
N VAL A 168 -12.71 5.82 13.45
CA VAL A 168 -14.05 6.36 13.19
C VAL A 168 -14.53 5.77 11.87
N SER A 169 -15.67 5.10 11.87
CA SER A 169 -16.25 4.52 10.66
C SER A 169 -16.81 5.61 9.73
N GLY A 170 -17.09 5.25 8.47
CA GLY A 170 -17.63 6.21 7.49
C GLY A 170 -18.99 6.81 7.85
N ASP A 171 -19.76 6.19 8.76
CA ASP A 171 -20.99 6.72 9.34
C ASP A 171 -20.77 7.49 10.65
N GLY A 172 -19.51 7.80 11.00
CA GLY A 172 -19.13 8.64 12.15
C GLY A 172 -19.14 7.92 13.50
N ARG A 173 -19.27 6.59 13.53
CA ARG A 173 -19.30 5.84 14.78
C ARG A 173 -17.90 5.47 15.25
N PRO A 174 -17.61 5.57 16.56
CA PRO A 174 -16.34 5.12 17.10
C PRO A 174 -16.24 3.60 17.00
N VAL A 175 -15.08 3.12 16.55
CA VAL A 175 -14.70 1.72 16.47
C VAL A 175 -13.49 1.52 17.39
N PRO A 176 -13.67 0.90 18.57
CA PRO A 176 -12.59 0.72 19.51
C PRO A 176 -11.51 -0.20 18.93
N VAL A 177 -10.26 0.13 19.24
CA VAL A 177 -9.09 -0.64 18.85
C VAL A 177 -8.41 -1.23 20.07
N GLN A 178 -7.86 -2.42 19.92
CA GLN A 178 -6.94 -3.02 20.86
C GLN A 178 -5.53 -2.94 20.29
N LEU A 179 -4.62 -2.31 21.04
CA LEU A 179 -3.19 -2.34 20.71
C LEU A 179 -2.65 -3.76 20.92
N LEU A 180 -2.03 -4.32 19.88
CA LEU A 180 -1.37 -5.62 19.94
C LEU A 180 0.17 -5.50 19.99
N ASP A 181 0.73 -4.56 19.24
CA ASP A 181 2.17 -4.31 19.18
C ASP A 181 2.45 -2.85 18.79
N ARG A 182 3.60 -2.34 19.21
CA ARG A 182 4.09 -1.01 18.85
C ARG A 182 5.60 -1.05 18.71
N ARG A 183 6.11 -0.49 17.62
CA ARG A 183 7.54 -0.28 17.41
C ARG A 183 7.82 0.99 16.64
N ILE A 184 8.96 1.62 16.91
CA ILE A 184 9.48 2.70 16.08
C ILE A 184 10.11 2.08 14.83
N GLY A 185 9.86 2.68 13.68
CA GLY A 185 10.46 2.29 12.42
C GLY A 185 10.49 3.44 11.44
N ALA A 186 10.75 3.11 10.19
CA ALA A 186 10.87 4.07 9.13
C ALA A 186 9.88 3.73 8.01
N GLU A 187 9.19 4.74 7.49
CA GLU A 187 8.27 4.62 6.36
C GLU A 187 8.76 5.50 5.22
N ARG A 188 8.85 4.92 4.01
CA ARG A 188 9.16 5.67 2.80
C ARG A 188 7.87 5.96 2.07
N LEU A 189 7.61 7.23 1.79
CA LEU A 189 6.47 7.68 1.00
C LEU A 189 6.96 8.17 -0.35
N ASP A 190 6.40 7.61 -1.41
CA ASP A 190 6.71 7.99 -2.79
C ASP A 190 5.55 8.80 -3.38
N ALA A 191 5.88 9.95 -3.97
CA ALA A 191 4.95 10.77 -4.73
C ALA A 191 5.58 11.09 -6.10
N PRO A 192 4.85 10.92 -7.23
CA PRO A 192 5.43 11.00 -8.57
C PRO A 192 6.25 12.27 -8.89
N ARG A 193 5.88 13.41 -8.31
CA ARG A 193 6.51 14.72 -8.58
C ARG A 193 7.47 15.16 -7.48
N HIS A 194 7.70 14.34 -6.48
CA HIS A 194 8.54 14.69 -5.33
C HIS A 194 9.68 13.68 -5.13
N TYR A 195 10.76 14.16 -4.52
CA TYR A 195 11.78 13.26 -4.00
C TYR A 195 11.16 12.34 -2.92
N PRO A 196 11.60 11.07 -2.80
CA PRO A 196 11.13 10.17 -1.76
C PRO A 196 11.20 10.83 -0.38
N ASP A 197 10.11 10.74 0.37
CA ASP A 197 10.02 11.19 1.75
C ASP A 197 10.33 10.02 2.68
N GLN A 198 11.16 10.26 3.68
CA GLN A 198 11.49 9.26 4.67
C GLN A 198 11.02 9.76 6.02
N ASP A 199 10.13 9.02 6.65
CA ASP A 199 9.55 9.36 7.93
C ASP A 199 10.03 8.38 8.99
N GLU A 200 10.27 8.87 10.21
CA GLU A 200 10.27 8.05 11.42
C GLU A 200 8.82 7.95 11.90
N VAL A 201 8.33 6.74 12.07
CA VAL A 201 6.93 6.46 12.41
C VAL A 201 6.84 5.49 13.58
N ASP A 202 5.75 5.57 14.33
CA ASP A 202 5.30 4.47 15.17
C ASP A 202 4.49 3.49 14.28
N HIS A 203 5.01 2.28 14.08
CA HIS A 203 4.22 1.17 13.54
C HIS A 203 3.39 0.58 14.67
N VAL A 204 2.07 0.60 14.49
CA VAL A 204 1.11 0.20 15.50
C VAL A 204 0.27 -0.94 14.94
N ARG A 205 0.38 -2.12 15.54
CA ARG A 205 -0.48 -3.26 15.22
C ARG A 205 -1.74 -3.18 16.07
N ILE A 206 -2.88 -3.08 15.43
CA ILE A 206 -4.17 -2.98 16.09
C ILE A 206 -5.07 -4.15 15.74
N ALA A 207 -5.90 -4.59 16.69
CA ALA A 207 -7.07 -5.42 16.43
C ALA A 207 -8.33 -4.57 16.62
N PHE A 208 -9.29 -4.70 15.72
CA PHE A 208 -10.58 -4.03 15.85
C PHE A 208 -11.69 -4.90 15.28
N ARG A 209 -12.92 -4.69 15.77
CA ARG A 209 -14.09 -5.38 15.21
C ARG A 209 -14.57 -4.61 13.98
N ALA A 210 -14.27 -5.15 12.80
CA ALA A 210 -14.73 -4.56 11.55
C ALA A 210 -16.26 -4.61 11.49
N PRO A 211 -16.92 -3.53 11.00
CA PRO A 211 -18.33 -3.56 10.68
C PRO A 211 -18.60 -4.63 9.60
N THR A 212 -19.87 -4.95 9.36
CA THR A 212 -20.22 -5.85 8.25
C THR A 212 -19.83 -5.18 6.93
N VAL A 213 -18.84 -5.76 6.24
CA VAL A 213 -18.39 -5.28 4.93
C VAL A 213 -19.09 -6.10 3.85
N PRO A 214 -19.82 -5.47 2.91
CA PRO A 214 -20.43 -6.17 1.78
C PRO A 214 -19.37 -6.81 0.88
N GLY A 215 -19.77 -7.78 0.07
CA GLY A 215 -18.89 -8.48 -0.88
C GLY A 215 -18.95 -7.88 -2.27
#